data_AF-A0A9D4RC94-F1
#
_entry.id   AF-A0A9D4RC94-F1
#
_cell.length_a   1.000
_cell.length_b   1.000
_cell.length_c   1.000
_cell.angle_alpha   90.00
_cell.angle_beta   90.00
_cell.angle_gamma   90.00
#
_symmetry.space_group_name_H-M   'P 1'
#
loop_
_entity.id
_entity.type
_entity.pdbx_description
1 polymer ?
#
loop_
_entity_poly.entity_id
_entity_poly.type
_entity_poly.pdbx_seq_one_letter_code
_entity_poly.pdbx_strand_id
1 'polypeptide(L)'
;MPSNVLSLTQLKSMPLADQVKALLTNAKVIRFSQLLHLLPQGTDPIATLRALQIVAVMVQGCWVVKSEVLYPKDGCSPNSGVSSEFLCRGRDFVMWRFTQSRCVTRKEVASVIKLPNEDVKDILEQMSHIRFNHGWEFVFPHDYEFTDRYPEIVERQAMLWNCKYQTISKQLNITDAQEKKIRELAAAEAQAERPRRRRTSSRSRKRTLSGRSISDHSDMETELTDIELILAQQNKSALKSPDHNKDRLNQHTLNGATMEVSSEPDDAIANGSDHVHSEFQSELEAFIKDRLWSRYVMSMSELTHLLHLKLTEEAPGSPLGTGVTETLCEQAVIKLGGLSLKSKWQTEAIFMHVRCGDTLEPLRHAFVELLKTSYKIKKRHFIKKMETVPGSFTEDDMVNVLKDYCIIKKAHYYLKCCNDYS
;
A
#
# COMPACT_ATOMS: atom_id res chain seq x y z
N MET A 1 -17.62 -19.24 11.77
CA MET A 1 -16.21 -19.58 11.46
C MET A 1 -16.07 -19.61 9.95
N PRO A 2 -15.29 -18.73 9.27
CA PRO A 2 -14.97 -18.98 7.87
C PRO A 2 -13.75 -19.88 7.81
N SER A 3 -14.00 -21.17 7.61
CA SER A 3 -13.03 -22.21 7.29
C SER A 3 -12.72 -22.16 5.79
N ASN A 4 -11.80 -21.29 5.37
CA ASN A 4 -11.33 -21.24 3.97
C ASN A 4 -9.79 -21.19 3.87
N VAL A 5 -9.08 -21.80 4.83
CA VAL A 5 -7.64 -22.02 4.69
C VAL A 5 -7.43 -23.26 3.82
N LEU A 6 -7.48 -23.06 2.50
CA LEU A 6 -7.06 -24.06 1.53
C LEU A 6 -5.55 -24.20 1.60
N SER A 7 -5.06 -25.40 1.92
CA SER A 7 -3.62 -25.68 1.87
C SER A 7 -3.13 -25.69 0.42
N LEU A 8 -1.88 -25.27 0.18
CA LEU A 8 -1.25 -25.36 -1.15
C LEU A 8 -1.26 -26.79 -1.71
N THR A 9 -1.21 -27.80 -0.83
CA THR A 9 -1.28 -29.21 -1.20
C THR A 9 -2.66 -29.59 -1.74
N GLN A 10 -3.74 -29.14 -1.10
CA GLN A 10 -5.11 -29.35 -1.59
C GLN A 10 -5.34 -28.62 -2.90
N LEU A 11 -4.85 -27.38 -3.03
CA LEU A 11 -4.95 -26.60 -4.26
C LEU A 11 -4.36 -27.38 -5.46
N LYS A 12 -3.15 -27.94 -5.30
CA LYS A 12 -2.48 -28.71 -6.37
C LYS A 12 -3.25 -29.95 -6.84
N SER A 13 -4.15 -30.49 -6.02
CA SER A 13 -4.95 -31.68 -6.36
C SER A 13 -6.22 -31.36 -7.15
N MET A 14 -6.63 -30.09 -7.21
CA MET A 14 -7.86 -29.66 -7.88
C MET A 14 -7.66 -29.47 -9.39
N PRO A 15 -8.70 -29.56 -10.23
CA PRO A 15 -8.65 -29.12 -11.61
C PRO A 15 -8.27 -27.63 -11.72
N LEU A 16 -7.60 -27.23 -12.81
CA LEU A 16 -7.12 -25.85 -13.00
C LEU A 16 -8.20 -24.78 -12.78
N ALA A 17 -9.42 -25.01 -13.27
CA ALA A 17 -10.53 -24.08 -13.10
C ALA A 17 -10.89 -23.87 -11.62
N ASP A 18 -10.87 -24.95 -10.84
CA ASP A 18 -11.17 -24.90 -9.41
C ASP A 18 -9.99 -24.31 -8.62
N GLN A 19 -8.75 -24.54 -9.04
CA GLN A 19 -7.57 -23.86 -8.48
C GLN A 19 -7.67 -22.35 -8.63
N VAL A 20 -7.96 -21.89 -9.85
CA VAL A 20 -8.11 -20.46 -10.15
C VAL A 20 -9.28 -19.89 -9.35
N LYS A 21 -10.43 -20.57 -9.31
CA LYS A 21 -11.58 -20.13 -8.51
C LYS A 21 -11.25 -20.03 -7.02
N ALA A 22 -10.57 -21.02 -6.46
CA ALA A 22 -10.16 -21.05 -5.05
C ALA A 22 -9.23 -19.89 -4.71
N LEU A 23 -8.17 -19.68 -5.50
CA LEU A 23 -7.23 -18.58 -5.32
C LEU A 23 -7.93 -17.22 -5.37
N LEU A 24 -8.81 -17.01 -6.35
CA LEU A 24 -9.54 -15.75 -6.50
C LEU A 24 -10.59 -15.52 -5.42
N THR A 25 -11.22 -16.59 -4.93
CA THR A 25 -12.18 -16.49 -3.82
C THR A 25 -11.47 -16.02 -2.54
N ASN A 26 -10.21 -16.37 -2.35
CA ASN A 26 -9.43 -15.92 -1.20
C ASN A 26 -8.78 -14.54 -1.43
N ALA A 27 -8.09 -14.35 -2.55
CA ALA A 27 -7.35 -13.12 -2.84
C ALA A 27 -8.25 -11.92 -3.19
N LYS A 28 -9.45 -12.17 -3.75
CA LYS A 28 -10.41 -11.19 -4.30
C LYS A 28 -9.92 -10.39 -5.51
N VAL A 29 -8.68 -9.92 -5.48
CA VAL A 29 -7.98 -9.23 -6.56
C VAL A 29 -6.59 -9.86 -6.73
N ILE A 30 -6.17 -10.09 -7.97
CA ILE A 30 -4.84 -10.64 -8.27
C ILE A 30 -4.32 -10.13 -9.62
N ARG A 31 -3.00 -9.92 -9.74
CA ARG A 31 -2.37 -9.74 -11.05
C ARG A 31 -2.22 -11.07 -11.76
N PHE A 32 -2.26 -11.07 -13.09
CA PHE A 32 -2.13 -12.34 -13.83
C PHE A 32 -0.77 -13.01 -13.59
N SER A 33 0.30 -12.21 -13.52
CA SER A 33 1.63 -12.71 -13.15
C SER A 33 1.61 -13.38 -11.77
N GLN A 34 1.03 -12.75 -10.75
CA GLN A 34 0.88 -13.34 -9.41
C GLN A 34 0.10 -14.64 -9.43
N LEU A 35 -0.99 -14.72 -10.20
CA LEU A 35 -1.77 -15.95 -10.34
C LEU A 35 -0.92 -17.11 -10.89
N LEU A 36 -0.10 -16.86 -11.93
CA LEU A 36 0.79 -17.88 -12.47
C LEU A 36 1.85 -18.35 -11.46
N HIS A 37 2.33 -17.46 -10.58
CA HIS A 37 3.29 -17.84 -9.53
C HIS A 37 2.65 -18.72 -8.43
N LEU A 38 1.35 -18.57 -8.17
CA LEU A 38 0.63 -19.37 -7.16
C LEU A 38 0.20 -20.74 -7.69
N LEU A 39 0.07 -20.89 -9.01
CA LEU A 39 -0.27 -22.14 -9.67
C LEU A 39 0.95 -23.08 -9.77
N PRO A 40 0.75 -24.40 -9.97
CA PRO A 40 1.85 -25.33 -10.21
C PRO A 40 2.77 -24.86 -11.34
N GLN A 41 4.08 -25.02 -11.16
CA GLN A 41 5.06 -24.67 -12.19
C GLN A 41 4.75 -25.40 -13.51
N GLY A 42 4.85 -24.67 -14.63
CA GLY A 42 4.56 -25.21 -15.96
C GLY A 42 3.08 -25.18 -16.36
N THR A 43 2.19 -24.62 -15.54
CA THR A 43 0.79 -24.41 -15.93
C THR A 43 0.69 -23.51 -17.17
N ASP A 44 -0.06 -23.94 -18.19
CA ASP A 44 -0.27 -23.17 -19.42
C ASP A 44 -0.95 -21.82 -19.16
N PRO A 45 -0.30 -20.67 -19.48
CA PRO A 45 -0.90 -19.35 -19.30
C PRO A 45 -2.22 -19.16 -20.05
N ILE A 46 -2.38 -19.75 -21.24
CA ILE A 46 -3.60 -19.57 -22.05
C ILE A 46 -4.77 -20.33 -21.44
N ALA A 47 -4.57 -21.57 -21.00
CA ALA A 47 -5.57 -22.32 -20.24
C ALA A 47 -5.95 -21.61 -18.94
N THR A 48 -4.97 -21.06 -18.21
CA THR A 48 -5.22 -20.25 -17.01
C THR A 48 -6.08 -19.04 -17.32
N LEU A 49 -5.81 -18.31 -18.41
CA LEU A 49 -6.62 -17.16 -18.83
C LEU A 49 -8.06 -17.53 -19.20
N ARG A 50 -8.27 -18.70 -19.80
CA ARG A 50 -9.62 -19.20 -20.10
C ARG A 50 -10.37 -19.50 -18.81
N ALA A 51 -9.75 -20.21 -17.87
CA ALA A 51 -10.32 -20.49 -16.55
C ALA A 51 -10.64 -19.20 -15.77
N LEU A 52 -9.70 -18.25 -15.80
CA LEU A 52 -9.79 -16.98 -15.11
C LEU A 52 -11.00 -16.14 -15.57
N GLN A 53 -11.22 -16.03 -16.88
CA GLN A 53 -12.36 -15.28 -17.45
C GLN A 53 -13.73 -15.84 -17.06
N ILE A 54 -13.81 -17.12 -16.64
CA ILE A 54 -15.07 -17.73 -16.18
C ILE A 54 -15.46 -17.16 -14.81
N VAL A 55 -14.49 -16.94 -13.92
CA VAL A 55 -14.73 -16.59 -12.50
C VAL A 55 -14.34 -15.16 -12.14
N ALA A 56 -13.69 -14.42 -13.05
CA ALA A 56 -13.16 -13.08 -12.82
C ALA A 56 -13.46 -12.11 -13.96
N VAL A 57 -13.35 -10.83 -13.66
CA VAL A 57 -13.43 -9.70 -14.59
C VAL A 57 -12.23 -8.80 -14.42
N MET A 58 -11.82 -8.10 -15.48
CA MET A 58 -10.64 -7.24 -15.43
C MET A 58 -10.98 -5.84 -14.89
N VAL A 59 -10.20 -5.31 -13.96
CA VAL A 59 -10.29 -3.93 -13.46
C VAL A 59 -8.87 -3.37 -13.39
N GLN A 60 -8.60 -2.29 -14.14
CA GLN A 60 -7.26 -1.66 -14.23
C GLN A 60 -6.12 -2.66 -14.55
N GLY A 61 -6.34 -3.56 -15.51
CA GLY A 61 -5.37 -4.60 -15.89
C GLY A 61 -5.26 -5.76 -14.90
N CYS A 62 -5.79 -5.63 -13.69
CA CYS A 62 -5.83 -6.70 -12.67
C CYS A 62 -7.11 -7.53 -12.78
N TRP A 63 -7.12 -8.72 -12.19
CA TRP A 63 -8.27 -9.62 -12.19
C TRP A 63 -9.00 -9.59 -10.85
N VAL A 64 -10.29 -9.27 -10.89
CA VAL A 64 -11.17 -9.21 -9.72
C VAL A 64 -12.21 -10.33 -9.82
N VAL A 65 -12.37 -11.10 -8.75
CA VAL A 65 -13.35 -12.19 -8.69
C VAL A 65 -14.77 -11.65 -8.93
N LYS A 66 -15.61 -12.38 -9.69
CA LYS A 66 -16.99 -11.97 -9.98
C LYS A 66 -17.87 -12.04 -8.72
N SER A 67 -18.90 -11.20 -8.66
CA SER A 67 -19.73 -11.06 -7.46
C SER A 67 -20.54 -12.33 -7.16
N GLU A 68 -21.05 -13.00 -8.19
CA GLU A 68 -21.78 -14.28 -8.07
C GLU A 68 -20.93 -15.44 -7.55
N VAL A 69 -19.59 -15.32 -7.58
CA VAL A 69 -18.68 -16.30 -6.99
C VAL A 69 -18.57 -16.09 -5.48
N LEU A 70 -18.70 -14.85 -5.00
CA LEU A 70 -18.59 -14.51 -3.59
C LEU A 70 -19.93 -14.54 -2.85
N TYR A 71 -21.01 -14.16 -3.53
CA TYR A 71 -22.34 -14.02 -2.96
C TYR A 71 -23.31 -14.99 -3.65
N PRO A 72 -23.54 -16.18 -3.07
CA PRO A 72 -24.50 -17.14 -3.62
C PRO A 72 -25.93 -16.58 -3.56
N LYS A 73 -26.78 -16.95 -4.52
CA LYS A 73 -28.12 -16.35 -4.74
C LYS A 73 -29.01 -16.33 -3.49
N ASP A 74 -28.96 -17.40 -2.69
CA ASP A 74 -29.79 -17.56 -1.49
C ASP A 74 -29.10 -17.07 -0.20
N GLY A 75 -27.95 -16.39 -0.34
CA GLY A 75 -27.21 -15.82 0.77
C GLY A 75 -27.67 -14.43 1.19
N CYS A 76 -27.14 -13.97 2.31
CA CYS A 76 -27.28 -12.61 2.79
C CYS A 76 -25.99 -12.13 3.48
N SER A 77 -25.89 -10.81 3.66
CA SER A 77 -24.80 -10.20 4.43
C SER A 77 -24.83 -10.71 5.87
N PRO A 78 -23.69 -11.17 6.40
CA PRO A 78 -23.60 -11.56 7.81
C PRO A 78 -23.74 -10.36 8.75
N ASN A 79 -23.51 -9.14 8.24
CA ASN A 79 -23.45 -7.93 9.04
C ASN A 79 -24.78 -7.18 9.07
N SER A 80 -25.52 -7.19 7.96
CA SER A 80 -26.76 -6.40 7.82
C SER A 80 -28.00 -7.23 7.46
N GLY A 81 -27.84 -8.50 7.09
CA GLY A 81 -28.93 -9.35 6.59
C GLY A 81 -29.37 -9.01 5.16
N VAL A 82 -28.73 -8.06 4.47
CA VAL A 82 -29.07 -7.71 3.08
C VAL A 82 -28.83 -8.89 2.14
N SER A 83 -29.78 -9.20 1.26
CA SER A 83 -29.65 -10.31 0.30
C SER A 83 -28.42 -10.15 -0.60
N SER A 84 -27.78 -11.29 -0.91
CA SER A 84 -26.68 -11.41 -1.87
C SER A 84 -26.94 -10.70 -3.20
N GLU A 85 -28.19 -10.66 -3.67
CA GLU A 85 -28.53 -9.99 -4.92
C GLU A 85 -28.19 -8.49 -4.88
N PHE A 86 -28.51 -7.80 -3.78
CA PHE A 86 -28.18 -6.39 -3.61
C PHE A 86 -26.69 -6.16 -3.37
N LEU A 87 -26.02 -7.07 -2.66
CA LEU A 87 -24.56 -7.03 -2.49
C LEU A 87 -23.84 -7.18 -3.82
N CYS A 88 -24.28 -8.09 -4.69
CA CYS A 88 -23.77 -8.26 -6.04
C CYS A 88 -23.87 -6.97 -6.85
N ARG A 89 -25.05 -6.33 -6.85
CA ARG A 89 -25.28 -5.05 -7.57
C ARG A 89 -24.36 -3.95 -7.06
N GLY A 90 -24.26 -3.80 -5.73
CA GLY A 90 -23.40 -2.81 -5.11
C GLY A 90 -21.92 -3.02 -5.42
N ARG A 91 -21.45 -4.26 -5.31
CA ARG A 91 -20.07 -4.64 -5.61
C ARG A 91 -19.74 -4.49 -7.10
N ASP A 92 -20.65 -4.87 -7.98
CA ASP A 92 -20.50 -4.72 -9.42
C ASP A 92 -20.39 -3.24 -9.83
N PHE A 93 -21.16 -2.36 -9.19
CA PHE A 93 -21.02 -0.92 -9.38
C PHE A 93 -19.67 -0.39 -8.91
N VAL A 94 -19.18 -0.83 -7.74
CA VAL A 94 -17.86 -0.43 -7.22
C VAL A 94 -16.73 -0.89 -8.15
N MET A 95 -16.78 -2.15 -8.61
CA MET A 95 -15.81 -2.66 -9.60
C MET A 95 -15.84 -1.86 -10.89
N TRP A 96 -17.04 -1.56 -11.42
CA TRP A 96 -17.18 -0.70 -12.60
C TRP A 96 -16.61 0.69 -12.35
N ARG A 97 -16.85 1.29 -11.17
CA ARG A 97 -16.28 2.60 -10.84
C ARG A 97 -14.75 2.59 -10.88
N PHE A 98 -14.11 1.53 -10.41
CA PHE A 98 -12.66 1.38 -10.52
C PHE A 98 -12.17 1.19 -11.97
N THR A 99 -13.03 0.83 -12.93
CA THR A 99 -12.66 0.88 -14.36
C THR A 99 -12.62 2.30 -14.91
N GLN A 100 -13.35 3.23 -14.28
CA GLN A 100 -13.44 4.62 -14.73
C GLN A 100 -12.37 5.49 -14.07
N SER A 101 -12.16 5.35 -12.76
CA SER A 101 -11.20 6.15 -12.02
C SER A 101 -10.49 5.32 -10.94
N ARG A 102 -9.35 5.84 -10.46
CA ARG A 102 -8.46 5.09 -9.58
C ARG A 102 -8.95 5.08 -8.14
N CYS A 103 -9.63 6.15 -7.73
CA CYS A 103 -10.17 6.31 -6.40
C CYS A 103 -11.71 6.41 -6.41
N VAL A 104 -12.35 5.93 -5.33
CA VAL A 104 -13.77 6.12 -5.10
C VAL A 104 -14.01 6.62 -3.67
N THR A 105 -15.02 7.47 -3.49
CA THR A 105 -15.39 7.93 -2.14
C THR A 105 -16.59 7.17 -1.62
N ARG A 106 -16.63 6.92 -0.31
CA ARG A 106 -17.77 6.25 0.33
C ARG A 106 -19.08 7.02 0.11
N LYS A 107 -19.02 8.36 0.11
CA LYS A 107 -20.17 9.23 -0.14
C LYS A 107 -20.74 9.02 -1.54
N GLU A 108 -19.88 8.96 -2.55
CA GLU A 108 -20.28 8.69 -3.93
C GLU A 108 -20.92 7.31 -4.05
N VAL A 109 -20.26 6.28 -3.53
CA VAL A 109 -20.76 4.91 -3.59
C VAL A 109 -22.11 4.77 -2.88
N ALA A 110 -22.22 5.26 -1.64
CA ALA A 110 -23.45 5.19 -0.85
C ALA A 110 -24.63 5.96 -1.48
N SER A 111 -24.36 7.03 -2.23
CA SER A 111 -25.40 7.78 -2.95
C SER A 111 -26.08 6.97 -4.06
N VAL A 112 -25.42 5.90 -4.55
CA VAL A 112 -25.92 5.05 -5.63
C VAL A 112 -26.42 3.71 -5.11
N ILE A 113 -25.62 2.99 -4.33
CA ILE A 113 -25.85 1.54 -4.10
C ILE A 113 -26.88 1.21 -3.01
N LYS A 114 -27.44 2.21 -2.29
CA LYS A 114 -28.49 2.05 -1.25
C LYS A 114 -28.24 0.88 -0.27
N LEU A 115 -26.98 0.55 -0.01
CA LEU A 115 -26.57 -0.47 0.95
C LEU A 115 -26.24 0.15 2.30
N PRO A 116 -26.41 -0.59 3.41
CA PRO A 116 -25.87 -0.24 4.71
C PRO A 116 -24.38 0.07 4.64
N ASN A 117 -23.96 1.03 5.46
CA ASN A 117 -22.59 1.51 5.47
C ASN A 117 -21.55 0.40 5.68
N GLU A 118 -21.84 -0.56 6.57
CA GLU A 118 -20.91 -1.67 6.84
C GLU A 118 -20.70 -2.55 5.61
N ASP A 119 -21.75 -2.88 4.87
CA ASP A 119 -21.62 -3.67 3.62
C ASP A 119 -20.81 -2.92 2.56
N VAL A 120 -21.01 -1.60 2.43
CA VAL A 120 -20.23 -0.78 1.50
C VAL A 120 -18.74 -0.80 1.87
N LYS A 121 -18.44 -0.75 3.17
CA LYS A 121 -17.07 -0.80 3.67
C LYS A 121 -16.45 -2.17 3.39
N ASP A 122 -17.16 -3.26 3.70
CA ASP A 122 -16.68 -4.62 3.45
C ASP A 122 -16.41 -4.87 1.96
N ILE A 123 -17.27 -4.35 1.07
CA ILE A 123 -17.07 -4.42 -0.38
C ILE A 123 -15.79 -3.69 -0.80
N LEU A 124 -15.54 -2.50 -0.26
CA LEU A 124 -14.36 -1.71 -0.58
C LEU A 124 -13.07 -2.36 -0.07
N GLU A 125 -13.07 -2.87 1.17
CA GLU A 125 -11.91 -3.56 1.76
C GLU A 125 -11.48 -4.81 0.99
N GLN A 126 -12.38 -5.45 0.23
CA GLN A 126 -12.05 -6.59 -0.62
C GLN A 126 -11.19 -6.25 -1.86
N MET A 127 -11.13 -4.98 -2.28
CA MET A 127 -10.47 -4.62 -3.55
C MET A 127 -9.74 -3.28 -3.54
N SER A 128 -9.73 -2.59 -2.41
CA SER A 128 -9.15 -1.26 -2.28
C SER A 128 -8.63 -1.01 -0.86
N HIS A 129 -7.81 0.02 -0.71
CA HIS A 129 -7.31 0.50 0.57
C HIS A 129 -7.59 2.00 0.70
N ILE A 130 -7.61 2.51 1.94
CA ILE A 130 -7.86 3.93 2.18
C ILE A 130 -6.61 4.73 1.84
N ARG A 131 -6.76 5.69 0.93
CA ARG A 131 -5.75 6.71 0.63
C ARG A 131 -6.16 8.04 1.23
N PHE A 132 -5.25 8.67 1.97
CA PHE A 132 -5.50 9.96 2.61
C PHE A 132 -5.95 11.00 1.57
N ASN A 133 -7.02 11.74 1.89
CA ASN A 133 -7.67 12.75 1.04
C ASN A 133 -8.26 12.31 -0.31
N HIS A 134 -8.13 11.05 -0.71
CA HIS A 134 -8.63 10.55 -2.00
C HIS A 134 -9.74 9.51 -1.87
N GLY A 135 -9.95 8.95 -0.67
CA GLY A 135 -10.97 7.94 -0.42
C GLY A 135 -10.39 6.54 -0.47
N TRP A 136 -10.97 5.67 -1.30
CA TRP A 136 -10.56 4.28 -1.47
C TRP A 136 -9.87 4.13 -2.81
N GLU A 137 -8.59 3.77 -2.79
CA GLU A 137 -7.78 3.53 -3.97
C GLU A 137 -7.74 2.03 -4.30
N PHE A 138 -7.91 1.69 -5.59
CA PHE A 138 -7.79 0.31 -6.05
C PHE A 138 -6.48 -0.33 -5.58
N VAL A 139 -6.57 -1.58 -5.09
CA VAL A 139 -5.49 -2.23 -4.33
C VAL A 139 -4.16 -2.34 -5.08
N PHE A 140 -4.20 -2.48 -6.41
CA PHE A 140 -3.00 -2.57 -7.24
C PHE A 140 -2.82 -1.35 -8.16
N PRO A 141 -1.58 -1.02 -8.54
CA PRO A 141 -1.31 -0.21 -9.72
C PRO A 141 -1.95 -0.80 -10.98
N HIS A 142 -2.16 0.04 -11.99
CA HIS A 142 -2.60 -0.44 -13.29
C HIS A 142 -1.58 -1.43 -13.88
N ASP A 143 -2.03 -2.62 -14.24
CA ASP A 143 -1.15 -3.69 -14.75
C ASP A 143 -0.90 -3.52 -16.26
N TYR A 144 0.01 -2.59 -16.59
CA TYR A 144 0.40 -2.33 -17.98
C TYR A 144 1.04 -3.54 -18.65
N GLU A 145 1.76 -4.37 -17.89
CA GLU A 145 2.39 -5.59 -18.42
C GLU A 145 1.33 -6.54 -18.98
N PHE A 146 0.23 -6.72 -18.25
CA PHE A 146 -0.87 -7.53 -18.73
C PHE A 146 -1.56 -6.91 -19.93
N THR A 147 -1.89 -5.62 -19.86
CA THR A 147 -2.68 -4.97 -20.92
C THR A 147 -1.96 -4.90 -22.24
N ASP A 148 -0.64 -4.70 -22.22
CA ASP A 148 0.18 -4.65 -23.42
C ASP A 148 0.38 -6.05 -24.03
N ARG A 149 0.43 -7.09 -23.19
CA ARG A 149 0.65 -8.47 -23.61
C ARG A 149 -0.60 -9.15 -24.19
N TYR A 150 -1.80 -8.79 -23.70
CA TYR A 150 -3.07 -9.41 -24.11
C TYR A 150 -4.15 -8.39 -24.53
N PRO A 151 -3.87 -7.52 -25.52
CA PRO A 151 -4.77 -6.42 -25.89
C PRO A 151 -6.15 -6.89 -26.35
N GLU A 152 -6.25 -8.05 -27.00
CA GLU A 152 -7.51 -8.64 -27.45
C GLU A 152 -8.41 -9.07 -26.28
N ILE A 153 -7.81 -9.49 -25.16
CA ILE A 153 -8.54 -9.81 -23.94
C ILE A 153 -9.02 -8.52 -23.29
N VAL A 154 -8.18 -7.48 -23.24
CA VAL A 154 -8.53 -6.16 -22.71
C VAL A 154 -9.74 -5.58 -23.45
N GLU A 155 -9.72 -5.60 -24.78
CA GLU A 155 -10.85 -5.13 -25.60
C GLU A 155 -12.14 -5.91 -25.29
N ARG A 156 -12.06 -7.25 -25.22
CA ARG A 156 -13.22 -8.08 -24.87
C ARG A 156 -13.74 -7.77 -23.46
N GLN A 157 -12.86 -7.56 -22.49
CA GLN A 157 -13.25 -7.20 -21.12
C GLN A 157 -13.90 -5.81 -21.06
N ALA A 158 -13.43 -4.85 -21.87
CA ALA A 158 -14.07 -3.54 -21.99
C ALA A 158 -15.50 -3.67 -22.56
N MET A 159 -15.70 -4.51 -23.58
CA MET A 159 -17.04 -4.81 -24.10
C MET A 159 -17.94 -5.47 -23.04
N LEU A 160 -17.40 -6.43 -22.26
CA LEU A 160 -18.14 -7.05 -21.15
C LEU A 160 -18.56 -6.02 -20.09
N TRP A 161 -17.69 -5.08 -19.75
CA TRP A 161 -18.04 -3.99 -18.83
C TRP A 161 -19.09 -3.05 -19.39
N ASN A 162 -19.03 -2.70 -20.67
CA ASN A 162 -20.06 -1.89 -21.31
C ASN A 162 -21.43 -2.56 -21.23
N CYS A 163 -21.52 -3.86 -21.54
CA CYS A 163 -22.76 -4.63 -21.40
C CYS A 163 -23.21 -4.73 -19.94
N LYS A 164 -22.29 -5.08 -19.03
CA LYS A 164 -22.60 -5.24 -17.60
C LYS A 164 -23.08 -3.94 -16.97
N TYR A 165 -22.48 -2.81 -17.35
CA TYR A 165 -22.87 -1.50 -16.87
C TYR A 165 -24.30 -1.12 -17.29
N GLN A 166 -24.75 -1.48 -18.50
CA GLN A 166 -26.15 -1.28 -18.90
C GLN A 166 -27.15 -2.00 -17.97
N THR A 167 -26.75 -3.15 -17.41
CA THR A 167 -27.56 -3.86 -16.40
C THR A 167 -27.50 -3.15 -15.05
N ILE A 168 -26.30 -2.75 -14.61
CA ILE A 168 -26.08 -2.04 -13.33
C ILE A 168 -26.85 -0.72 -13.31
N SER A 169 -26.77 0.08 -14.37
CA SER A 169 -27.41 1.40 -14.44
C SER A 169 -28.93 1.30 -14.32
N LYS A 170 -29.55 0.31 -14.98
CA LYS A 170 -30.97 0.03 -14.86
C LYS A 170 -31.36 -0.45 -13.45
N GLN A 171 -30.60 -1.39 -12.87
CA GLN A 171 -30.91 -1.95 -11.55
C GLN A 171 -30.73 -0.93 -10.41
N LEU A 172 -29.84 0.04 -10.57
CA LEU A 172 -29.56 1.09 -9.59
C LEU A 172 -30.22 2.43 -9.91
N ASN A 173 -30.99 2.51 -11.00
CA ASN A 173 -31.64 3.72 -11.50
C ASN A 173 -30.66 4.90 -11.68
N ILE A 174 -29.49 4.62 -12.26
CA ILE A 174 -28.49 5.64 -12.59
C ILE A 174 -28.98 6.39 -13.82
N THR A 175 -29.15 7.70 -13.70
CA THR A 175 -29.56 8.57 -14.80
C THR A 175 -28.38 8.91 -15.71
N ASP A 176 -28.64 9.21 -16.99
CA ASP A 176 -27.62 9.63 -17.95
C ASP A 176 -26.82 10.86 -17.47
N ALA A 177 -27.48 11.77 -16.75
CA ALA A 177 -26.82 12.94 -16.15
C ALA A 177 -25.82 12.55 -15.05
N GLN A 178 -26.17 11.57 -14.21
CA GLN A 178 -25.25 11.04 -13.18
C GLN A 178 -24.08 10.30 -13.83
N GLU A 179 -24.35 9.49 -14.84
CA GLU A 179 -23.29 8.78 -15.58
C GLU A 179 -22.30 9.76 -16.22
N LYS A 180 -22.81 10.78 -16.92
CA LYS A 180 -21.98 11.81 -17.54
C LYS A 180 -21.09 12.48 -16.50
N LYS A 181 -21.65 12.84 -15.35
CA LYS A 181 -20.89 13.43 -14.23
C LYS A 181 -19.79 12.50 -13.71
N ILE A 182 -20.08 11.20 -13.56
CA ILE A 182 -19.08 10.22 -13.12
C ILE A 182 -17.91 10.15 -14.10
N ARG A 183 -18.20 10.09 -15.41
CA ARG A 183 -17.15 10.03 -16.45
C ARG A 183 -16.34 11.32 -16.54
N GLU A 184 -16.98 12.47 -16.39
CA GLU A 184 -16.29 13.78 -16.37
C GLU A 184 -15.33 13.91 -15.17
N LEU A 185 -15.77 13.50 -13.98
CA LEU A 185 -14.94 13.49 -12.77
C LEU A 185 -13.74 12.55 -12.94
N ALA A 186 -13.97 11.35 -13.47
CA ALA A 186 -12.91 10.39 -13.76
C ALA A 186 -11.89 10.93 -14.78
N ALA A 187 -12.37 11.60 -15.84
CA ALA A 187 -11.50 12.23 -16.83
C ALA A 187 -10.66 13.37 -16.23
N ALA A 188 -11.24 14.17 -15.33
CA ALA A 188 -10.53 15.22 -14.61
C ALA A 188 -9.44 14.66 -13.68
N GLU A 189 -9.74 13.58 -12.95
CA GLU A 189 -8.77 12.87 -12.11
C GLU A 189 -7.58 12.34 -12.94
N ALA A 190 -7.86 11.68 -14.07
CA ALA A 190 -6.83 11.18 -14.97
C ALA A 190 -5.96 12.30 -15.59
N GLN A 191 -6.48 13.52 -15.72
CA GLN A 191 -5.71 14.69 -16.16
C GLN A 191 -4.86 15.28 -15.04
N ALA A 192 -5.35 15.26 -13.79
CA ALA A 192 -4.62 15.75 -12.63
C ALA A 192 -3.42 14.84 -12.29
N GLU A 193 -3.53 13.53 -12.50
CA GLU A 193 -2.44 12.57 -12.29
C GLU A 193 -1.35 12.62 -13.38
N ARG A 194 -1.58 13.29 -14.51
CA ARG A 194 -0.55 13.46 -15.54
C ARG A 194 0.43 14.55 -15.12
N PRO A 195 1.75 14.28 -15.04
CA PRO A 195 2.72 15.33 -14.76
C PRO A 195 2.65 16.39 -15.86
N ARG A 196 2.36 17.64 -15.47
CA ARG A 196 2.31 18.80 -16.38
C ARG A 196 3.68 18.92 -17.07
N ARG A 197 3.78 18.44 -18.32
CA ARG A 197 4.92 18.81 -19.18
C ARG A 197 4.91 20.33 -19.30
N ARG A 198 5.90 21.00 -18.68
CA ARG A 198 6.17 22.43 -18.87
C ARG A 198 6.27 22.68 -20.38
N ARG A 199 5.19 23.17 -20.99
CA ARG A 199 5.25 23.73 -22.34
C ARG A 199 6.13 24.96 -22.22
N THR A 200 7.32 24.91 -22.82
CA THR A 200 8.13 26.10 -23.07
C THR A 200 7.33 26.99 -24.03
N SER A 201 6.45 27.82 -23.46
CA SER A 201 5.73 28.85 -24.18
C SER A 201 6.70 30.00 -24.46
N SER A 202 7.41 29.90 -25.58
CA SER A 202 8.01 31.07 -26.22
C SER A 202 6.87 31.96 -26.73
N ARG A 203 6.41 32.91 -25.91
CA ARG A 203 5.47 33.95 -26.35
C ARG A 203 6.13 35.31 -26.35
N SER A 204 6.44 35.72 -27.57
CA SER A 204 6.75 37.09 -27.99
C SER A 204 5.75 38.08 -27.41
N ARG A 205 6.27 39.17 -26.83
CA ARG A 205 5.49 40.28 -26.25
C ARG A 205 4.93 41.15 -27.38
N LYS A 206 3.61 41.41 -27.35
CA LYS A 206 3.05 42.64 -27.92
C LYS A 206 2.09 43.25 -26.90
N ARG A 207 2.42 44.47 -26.45
CA ARG A 207 1.65 45.33 -25.56
C ARG A 207 0.58 46.05 -26.37
N THR A 208 -0.65 46.14 -25.86
CA THR A 208 -1.55 47.28 -26.08
C THR A 208 -2.38 47.53 -24.80
N LEU A 209 -2.48 48.81 -24.44
CA LEU A 209 -3.16 49.38 -23.28
C LEU A 209 -4.55 49.91 -23.68
N SER A 210 -5.57 49.62 -22.86
CA SER A 210 -6.79 50.41 -22.53
C SER A 210 -7.87 49.42 -22.07
N GLY A 211 -8.67 49.56 -21.00
CA GLY A 211 -8.93 50.60 -20.01
C GLY A 211 -10.38 50.41 -19.49
N ARG A 212 -10.57 50.38 -18.15
CA ARG A 212 -11.86 50.41 -17.38
C ARG A 212 -12.78 49.17 -17.46
N SER A 213 -13.54 48.74 -16.44
CA SER A 213 -13.63 48.94 -14.98
C SER A 213 -14.74 47.99 -14.42
N ILE A 214 -14.67 47.66 -13.11
CA ILE A 214 -15.75 47.30 -12.16
C ILE A 214 -16.09 45.81 -11.84
N SER A 215 -15.99 45.52 -10.53
CA SER A 215 -16.57 44.47 -9.63
C SER A 215 -16.48 42.99 -10.03
N ASP A 216 -16.16 42.03 -9.16
CA ASP A 216 -16.78 41.79 -7.85
C ASP A 216 -15.95 40.80 -6.98
N HIS A 217 -16.36 40.67 -5.72
CA HIS A 217 -15.73 40.02 -4.58
C HIS A 217 -15.34 38.51 -4.67
N SER A 218 -14.39 38.17 -3.77
CA SER A 218 -14.07 36.89 -3.10
C SER A 218 -13.50 35.72 -3.92
N ASP A 219 -12.20 35.46 -3.77
CA ASP A 219 -11.68 34.33 -2.97
C ASP A 219 -10.14 34.34 -2.96
N MET A 220 -9.56 34.35 -1.75
CA MET A 220 -8.10 34.27 -1.54
C MET A 220 -7.67 32.81 -1.59
N GLU A 221 -7.31 32.34 -2.78
CA GLU A 221 -6.40 31.20 -2.94
C GLU A 221 -4.99 31.64 -2.51
N THR A 222 -4.38 30.93 -1.55
CA THR A 222 -2.94 31.02 -1.29
C THR A 222 -2.31 29.70 -1.66
N GLU A 223 -1.58 29.73 -2.77
CA GLU A 223 -0.78 28.64 -3.33
C GLU A 223 0.33 28.21 -2.34
N LEU A 224 0.46 26.91 -2.11
CA LEU A 224 1.67 26.28 -1.59
C LEU A 224 1.94 24.99 -2.38
N THR A 225 2.34 25.17 -3.63
CA THR A 225 3.10 24.19 -4.41
C THR A 225 4.50 24.73 -4.56
N ASP A 226 5.52 24.05 -4.01
CA ASP A 226 6.91 23.98 -4.56
C ASP A 226 7.93 23.37 -3.57
N ILE A 227 7.69 22.18 -3.01
CA ILE A 227 8.75 21.43 -2.29
C ILE A 227 8.93 19.99 -2.79
N GLU A 228 7.91 19.32 -3.33
CA GLU A 228 8.04 17.92 -3.81
C GLU A 228 8.67 17.76 -5.21
N LEU A 229 8.93 18.85 -5.93
CA LEU A 229 9.61 18.80 -7.24
C LEU A 229 11.15 18.83 -7.15
N ILE A 230 11.72 18.99 -5.94
CA ILE A 230 13.19 19.06 -5.75
C ILE A 230 13.81 17.70 -5.39
N LEU A 231 13.05 16.75 -4.83
CA LEU A 231 13.57 15.44 -4.42
C LEU A 231 13.60 14.38 -5.53
N ALA A 232 12.92 14.61 -6.66
CA ALA A 232 12.89 13.67 -7.79
C ALA A 232 14.05 13.82 -8.80
N GLN A 233 15.02 14.71 -8.55
CA GLN A 233 16.10 15.02 -9.50
C GLN A 233 17.51 14.56 -9.08
N GLN A 234 17.69 13.85 -7.96
CA GLN A 234 19.03 13.43 -7.52
C GLN A 234 19.44 11.98 -7.80
N ASN A 235 18.67 11.17 -8.53
CA ASN A 235 19.05 9.77 -8.85
C ASN A 235 19.21 9.47 -10.34
N LYS A 236 19.77 10.40 -11.13
CA LYS A 236 20.28 10.08 -12.48
C LYS A 236 21.50 10.91 -12.86
N SER A 237 22.69 10.51 -12.39
CA SER A 237 23.94 10.70 -13.14
C SER A 237 25.10 9.91 -12.54
N ALA A 238 25.93 9.35 -13.44
CA ALA A 238 27.18 8.60 -13.24
C ALA A 238 26.97 7.07 -13.06
N LEU A 239 27.57 6.17 -13.85
CA LEU A 239 28.81 6.20 -14.63
C LEU A 239 28.66 5.51 -16.00
N LYS A 240 29.40 6.03 -16.99
CA LYS A 240 29.89 5.32 -18.18
C LYS A 240 31.22 4.61 -17.85
N SER A 241 31.48 3.50 -18.55
CA SER A 241 32.67 2.62 -18.58
C SER A 241 34.03 3.35 -18.76
N PRO A 242 35.21 2.74 -18.51
CA PRO A 242 35.77 1.70 -19.39
C PRO A 242 36.72 0.60 -18.79
N ASP A 243 36.68 -0.58 -19.41
CA ASP A 243 37.78 -1.41 -19.95
C ASP A 243 39.12 -1.62 -19.20
N HIS A 244 39.46 -2.88 -18.84
CA HIS A 244 40.74 -3.53 -19.19
C HIS A 244 40.88 -5.03 -18.80
N ASN A 245 41.43 -5.78 -19.76
CA ASN A 245 41.93 -7.16 -19.77
C ASN A 245 42.64 -7.67 -18.50
N LYS A 246 42.45 -8.96 -18.20
CA LYS A 246 43.51 -9.99 -18.26
C LYS A 246 42.99 -11.43 -18.09
N ASP A 247 43.19 -12.20 -19.15
CA ASP A 247 43.48 -13.64 -19.22
C ASP A 247 44.09 -14.27 -17.95
N ARG A 248 43.66 -15.49 -17.56
CA ARG A 248 44.26 -16.80 -17.96
C ARG A 248 43.81 -17.97 -17.06
N LEU A 249 43.38 -19.05 -17.72
CA LEU A 249 43.55 -20.50 -17.45
C LEU A 249 43.82 -20.99 -16.00
N ASN A 250 43.00 -21.92 -15.49
CA ASN A 250 43.24 -23.36 -15.68
C ASN A 250 42.13 -24.26 -15.11
N GLN A 251 41.95 -25.38 -15.81
CA GLN A 251 41.05 -26.51 -15.61
C GLN A 251 41.83 -27.63 -14.90
N HIS A 252 41.26 -28.35 -13.92
CA HIS A 252 41.46 -29.81 -13.75
C HIS A 252 40.61 -30.45 -12.60
N THR A 253 39.76 -31.39 -13.02
CA THR A 253 39.36 -32.71 -12.48
C THR A 253 39.66 -33.20 -11.05
N LEU A 254 38.58 -33.71 -10.43
CA LEU A 254 38.30 -35.06 -9.84
C LEU A 254 39.13 -35.69 -8.69
N ASN A 255 38.32 -36.29 -7.79
CA ASN A 255 38.47 -37.51 -6.96
C ASN A 255 39.07 -37.46 -5.53
N GLY A 256 38.29 -38.02 -4.59
CA GLY A 256 38.71 -39.21 -3.84
C GLY A 256 39.02 -39.10 -2.34
N ALA A 257 38.02 -39.42 -1.51
CA ALA A 257 38.00 -40.22 -0.27
C ALA A 257 39.13 -40.22 0.81
N THR A 258 38.66 -40.43 2.05
CA THR A 258 39.26 -41.08 3.26
C THR A 258 39.87 -40.24 4.42
N MET A 259 39.18 -40.39 5.57
CA MET A 259 39.57 -40.61 6.99
C MET A 259 40.71 -39.86 7.72
N GLU A 260 40.29 -39.35 8.89
CA GLU A 260 40.90 -39.38 10.24
C GLU A 260 41.95 -38.35 10.72
N VAL A 261 41.48 -37.58 11.74
CA VAL A 261 42.07 -37.19 13.04
C VAL A 261 43.47 -36.58 13.09
N SER A 262 43.53 -35.29 13.43
CA SER A 262 44.40 -34.78 14.51
C SER A 262 44.03 -33.33 14.86
N SER A 263 43.85 -33.09 16.16
CA SER A 263 43.63 -31.82 16.83
C SER A 263 44.95 -31.12 17.15
N GLU A 264 45.09 -29.85 16.78
CA GLU A 264 45.70 -28.74 17.55
C GLU A 264 45.54 -27.39 16.78
N PRO A 265 45.66 -26.22 17.44
CA PRO A 265 44.88 -25.03 17.13
C PRO A 265 45.65 -24.03 16.25
N ASP A 266 45.00 -23.54 15.19
CA ASP A 266 45.52 -22.42 14.40
C ASP A 266 44.51 -21.25 14.37
N ASP A 267 44.95 -20.15 14.96
CA ASP A 267 44.38 -18.81 14.94
C ASP A 267 44.29 -18.26 13.51
N ALA A 268 43.15 -18.41 12.83
CA ALA A 268 42.81 -17.59 11.65
C ALA A 268 41.34 -17.74 11.17
N ILE A 269 40.33 -17.50 12.02
CA ILE A 269 38.97 -17.25 11.53
C ILE A 269 38.34 -16.07 12.28
N ALA A 270 38.67 -14.85 11.87
CA ALA A 270 38.00 -13.64 12.38
C ALA A 270 37.25 -12.83 11.30
N ASN A 271 37.42 -13.13 10.00
CA ASN A 271 36.83 -12.31 8.92
C ASN A 271 35.53 -12.88 8.31
N GLY A 272 35.13 -14.10 8.65
CA GLY A 272 33.91 -14.72 8.10
C GLY A 272 32.63 -14.41 8.89
N SER A 273 32.73 -14.24 10.20
CA SER A 273 31.57 -13.95 11.07
C SER A 273 31.08 -12.51 10.97
N ASP A 274 31.99 -11.57 10.71
CA ASP A 274 31.70 -10.15 10.69
C ASP A 274 30.86 -9.74 9.47
N HIS A 275 31.10 -10.39 8.30
CA HIS A 275 30.36 -10.11 7.08
C HIS A 275 28.90 -10.58 7.16
N VAL A 276 28.67 -11.79 7.67
CA VAL A 276 27.30 -12.35 7.82
C VAL A 276 26.51 -11.57 8.86
N HIS A 277 27.15 -11.16 9.96
CA HIS A 277 26.52 -10.34 10.98
C HIS A 277 26.22 -8.91 10.47
N SER A 278 27.10 -8.34 9.66
CA SER A 278 26.88 -7.04 9.00
C SER A 278 25.74 -7.07 7.99
N GLU A 279 25.62 -8.15 7.20
CA GLU A 279 24.55 -8.30 6.21
C GLU A 279 23.18 -8.46 6.89
N PHE A 280 23.11 -9.30 7.92
CA PHE A 280 21.92 -9.44 8.78
C PHE A 280 21.47 -8.10 9.38
N GLN A 281 22.38 -7.36 10.00
CA GLN A 281 22.07 -6.07 10.61
C GLN A 281 21.58 -5.04 9.60
N SER A 282 22.26 -4.96 8.44
CA SER A 282 21.88 -4.04 7.36
C SER A 282 20.48 -4.33 6.86
N GLU A 283 20.11 -5.61 6.70
CA GLU A 283 18.79 -5.97 6.22
C GLU A 283 17.69 -5.70 7.26
N LEU A 284 17.97 -5.99 8.53
CA LEU A 284 17.05 -5.71 9.63
C LEU A 284 16.78 -4.21 9.74
N GLU A 285 17.84 -3.40 9.66
CA GLU A 285 17.75 -1.94 9.66
C GLU A 285 16.99 -1.41 8.45
N ALA A 286 17.24 -1.94 7.25
CA ALA A 286 16.51 -1.54 6.04
C ALA A 286 15.01 -1.84 6.16
N PHE A 287 14.66 -3.03 6.67
CA PHE A 287 13.28 -3.42 6.92
C PHE A 287 12.58 -2.51 7.93
N ILE A 288 13.20 -2.30 9.10
CA ILE A 288 12.64 -1.46 10.16
C ILE A 288 12.50 -0.02 9.68
N LYS A 289 13.51 0.51 8.97
CA LYS A 289 13.47 1.85 8.41
C LYS A 289 12.29 2.03 7.47
N ASP A 290 12.10 1.12 6.52
CA ASP A 290 11.00 1.18 5.57
C ASP A 290 9.63 1.18 6.27
N ARG A 291 9.43 0.27 7.23
CA ARG A 291 8.15 0.16 7.95
C ARG A 291 7.89 1.33 8.90
N LEU A 292 8.88 1.73 9.69
CA LEU A 292 8.73 2.77 10.70
C LEU A 292 8.60 4.17 10.06
N TRP A 293 9.28 4.43 8.93
CA TRP A 293 9.16 5.71 8.20
C TRP A 293 7.82 5.82 7.47
N SER A 294 7.28 4.69 7.00
CA SER A 294 5.95 4.66 6.37
C SER A 294 4.83 4.88 7.41
N ARG A 295 4.97 4.31 8.62
CA ARG A 295 3.89 4.28 9.62
C ARG A 295 4.00 5.31 10.74
N TYR A 296 5.17 5.93 10.92
CA TYR A 296 5.53 6.86 12.00
C TYR A 296 5.50 6.30 13.43
N VAL A 297 4.59 5.38 13.73
CA VAL A 297 4.48 4.69 15.02
C VAL A 297 4.04 3.24 14.83
N MET A 298 4.60 2.33 15.63
CA MET A 298 4.18 0.93 15.67
C MET A 298 4.53 0.28 17.01
N SER A 299 3.81 -0.76 17.39
CA SER A 299 4.16 -1.54 18.58
C SER A 299 5.15 -2.67 18.28
N MET A 300 5.77 -3.25 19.32
CA MET A 300 6.62 -4.44 19.18
C MET A 300 5.84 -5.59 18.52
N SER A 301 4.60 -5.86 18.95
CA SER A 301 3.78 -6.92 18.35
C SER A 301 3.52 -6.69 16.86
N GLU A 302 3.26 -5.44 16.46
CA GLU A 302 3.08 -5.09 15.04
C GLU A 302 4.37 -5.27 14.24
N LEU A 303 5.52 -4.87 14.80
CA LEU A 303 6.82 -5.03 14.15
C LEU A 303 7.16 -6.51 13.95
N THR A 304 6.99 -7.33 14.98
CA THR A 304 7.21 -8.79 14.93
C THR A 304 6.27 -9.45 13.91
N HIS A 305 4.99 -9.04 13.87
CA HIS A 305 4.05 -9.55 12.88
C HIS A 305 4.46 -9.22 11.44
N LEU A 306 4.87 -7.98 11.18
CA LEU A 306 5.33 -7.56 9.84
C LEU A 306 6.64 -8.27 9.45
N LEU A 307 7.50 -8.54 10.41
CA LEU A 307 8.74 -9.28 10.16
C LEU A 307 8.45 -10.73 9.77
N HIS A 308 7.54 -11.40 10.49
CA HIS A 308 7.09 -12.74 10.11
C HIS A 308 6.43 -12.76 8.73
N LEU A 309 5.65 -11.73 8.39
CA LEU A 309 5.06 -11.60 7.06
C LEU A 309 6.15 -11.49 5.98
N LYS A 310 7.16 -10.64 6.19
CA LYS A 310 8.32 -10.53 5.29
C LYS A 310 9.04 -11.88 5.13
N LEU A 311 9.32 -12.58 6.22
CA LEU A 311 9.97 -13.89 6.19
C LEU A 311 9.15 -14.97 5.47
N THR A 312 7.82 -14.82 5.41
CA THR A 312 6.94 -15.74 4.67
C THR A 312 6.97 -15.49 3.16
N GLU A 313 7.30 -14.26 2.74
CA GLU A 313 7.36 -13.86 1.33
C GLU A 313 8.74 -14.13 0.69
N GLU A 314 9.79 -14.33 1.49
CA GLU A 314 11.17 -14.55 1.03
C GLU A 314 11.53 -16.02 0.82
N ALA A 315 12.48 -16.28 -0.11
CA ALA A 315 13.00 -17.62 -0.36
C ALA A 315 13.88 -18.11 0.83
N PRO A 316 14.03 -19.43 1.03
CA PRO A 316 14.91 -19.98 2.07
C PRO A 316 16.35 -19.48 1.88
N GLY A 317 16.93 -18.89 2.91
CA GLY A 317 18.28 -18.29 2.88
C GLY A 317 18.33 -16.78 3.13
N SER A 318 17.18 -16.14 3.43
CA SER A 318 17.16 -14.75 3.92
C SER A 318 18.06 -14.60 5.16
N PRO A 319 18.94 -13.59 5.20
CA PRO A 319 19.74 -13.25 6.39
C PRO A 319 18.89 -13.15 7.66
N LEU A 320 17.66 -12.64 7.57
CA LEU A 320 16.74 -12.50 8.70
C LEU A 320 16.15 -13.82 9.21
N GLY A 321 16.33 -14.91 8.47
CA GLY A 321 15.86 -16.25 8.82
C GLY A 321 16.61 -16.91 9.98
N THR A 322 17.73 -16.35 10.43
CA THR A 322 18.50 -16.84 11.59
C THR A 322 17.82 -16.58 12.94
N GLY A 323 16.68 -15.89 12.92
CA GLY A 323 15.90 -15.51 14.10
C GLY A 323 16.23 -14.10 14.55
N VAL A 324 15.20 -13.26 14.64
CA VAL A 324 15.31 -11.88 15.13
C VAL A 324 14.62 -11.80 16.48
N THR A 325 15.34 -11.36 17.50
CA THR A 325 14.77 -11.14 18.84
C THR A 325 14.19 -9.74 18.94
N GLU A 326 13.24 -9.57 19.86
CA GLU A 326 12.68 -8.26 20.20
C GLU A 326 13.75 -7.24 20.61
N THR A 327 14.81 -7.70 21.29
CA THR A 327 15.95 -6.87 21.68
C THR A 327 16.73 -6.34 20.47
N LEU A 328 16.91 -7.15 19.43
CA LEU A 328 17.58 -6.74 18.19
C LEU A 328 16.73 -5.73 17.42
N CYS A 329 15.41 -5.93 17.37
CA CYS A 329 14.47 -4.96 16.81
C CYS A 329 14.57 -3.60 17.53
N GLU A 330 14.53 -3.60 18.86
CA GLU A 330 14.63 -2.37 19.65
C GLU A 330 15.98 -1.64 19.42
N GLN A 331 17.09 -2.37 19.39
CA GLN A 331 18.41 -1.81 19.10
C GLN A 331 18.50 -1.19 17.70
N ALA A 332 17.98 -1.88 16.69
CA ALA A 332 17.95 -1.39 15.32
C ALA A 332 17.09 -0.12 15.17
N VAL A 333 15.92 -0.07 15.83
CA VAL A 333 15.08 1.14 15.87
C VAL A 333 15.84 2.33 16.47
N ILE A 334 16.50 2.13 17.62
CA ILE A 334 17.26 3.19 18.29
C ILE A 334 18.42 3.67 17.41
N LYS A 335 19.14 2.75 16.75
CA LYS A 335 20.24 3.08 15.84
C LYS A 335 19.77 3.93 14.65
N LEU A 336 18.57 3.67 14.15
CA LEU A 336 17.97 4.45 13.06
C LEU A 336 17.46 5.83 13.51
N GLY A 337 17.58 6.19 14.79
CA GLY A 337 17.05 7.44 15.34
C GLY A 337 15.56 7.38 15.69
N GLY A 338 14.99 6.18 15.69
CA GLY A 338 13.68 5.92 16.30
C GLY A 338 13.76 5.93 17.83
N LEU A 339 12.62 6.11 18.47
CA LEU A 339 12.50 6.16 19.92
C LEU A 339 11.63 4.99 20.40
N SER A 340 12.13 4.27 21.41
CA SER A 340 11.37 3.24 22.14
C SER A 340 10.70 3.87 23.36
N LEU A 341 9.37 3.96 23.33
CA LEU A 341 8.54 4.43 24.43
C LEU A 341 8.04 3.23 25.24
N LYS A 342 8.60 3.07 26.43
CA LYS A 342 8.11 2.17 27.48
C LYS A 342 7.43 3.03 28.54
N SER A 343 6.11 2.93 28.64
CA SER A 343 5.31 3.73 29.56
C SER A 343 4.52 2.86 30.52
N LYS A 344 4.06 3.43 31.65
CA LYS A 344 3.28 2.70 32.67
C LYS A 344 1.95 2.16 32.15
N TRP A 345 1.44 2.73 31.06
CA TRP A 345 0.16 2.39 30.46
C TRP A 345 0.27 1.37 29.31
N GLN A 346 1.49 0.94 28.94
CA GLN A 346 1.71 -0.06 27.89
C GLN A 346 2.67 -1.14 28.40
N THR A 347 2.34 -2.39 28.18
CA THR A 347 3.20 -3.53 28.54
C THR A 347 4.31 -3.78 27.51
N GLU A 348 4.05 -3.50 26.24
CA GLU A 348 5.01 -3.62 25.14
C GLU A 348 5.68 -2.29 24.78
N ALA A 349 6.85 -2.37 24.13
CA ALA A 349 7.54 -1.20 23.60
C ALA A 349 6.78 -0.61 22.40
N ILE A 350 6.66 0.72 22.36
CA ILE A 350 6.15 1.47 21.21
C ILE A 350 7.31 2.17 20.52
N PHE A 351 7.44 1.96 19.22
CA PHE A 351 8.47 2.55 18.40
C PHE A 351 7.93 3.75 17.64
N MET A 352 8.67 4.86 17.67
CA MET A 352 8.28 6.12 17.05
C MET A 352 9.42 6.65 16.17
N HIS A 353 9.09 7.06 14.95
CA HIS A 353 10.03 7.78 14.09
C HIS A 353 10.08 9.25 14.51
N VAL A 354 11.11 9.69 15.23
CA VAL A 354 11.17 11.06 15.80
C VAL A 354 12.18 11.95 15.09
N ARG A 355 13.33 11.38 14.69
CA ARG A 355 14.44 12.09 14.05
C ARG A 355 14.34 12.02 12.54
N CYS A 356 13.51 12.88 11.97
CA CYS A 356 13.37 12.99 10.52
C CYS A 356 14.41 13.94 9.89
N GLY A 357 15.17 14.70 10.68
CA GLY A 357 16.08 15.74 10.16
C GLY A 357 15.36 16.93 9.51
N ASP A 358 14.07 17.09 9.80
CA ASP A 358 13.26 18.21 9.33
C ASP A 358 13.07 19.27 10.43
N THR A 359 12.41 20.38 10.07
CA THR A 359 12.16 21.48 11.01
C THR A 359 11.20 21.10 12.13
N LEU A 360 10.42 20.02 11.99
CA LEU A 360 9.38 19.60 12.96
C LEU A 360 9.90 18.66 14.04
N GLU A 361 11.16 18.23 13.94
CA GLU A 361 11.81 17.35 14.90
C GLU A 361 11.68 17.81 16.38
N PRO A 362 11.81 19.11 16.73
CA PRO A 362 11.59 19.57 18.12
C PRO A 362 10.16 19.34 18.62
N LEU A 363 9.15 19.50 17.75
CA LEU A 363 7.75 19.22 18.10
C LEU A 363 7.54 17.73 18.37
N ARG A 364 8.14 16.85 17.56
CA ARG A 364 8.05 15.39 17.76
C ARG A 364 8.69 14.96 19.08
N HIS A 365 9.85 15.51 19.44
CA HIS A 365 10.47 15.22 20.73
C HIS A 365 9.58 15.65 21.89
N ALA A 366 9.02 16.87 21.85
CA ALA A 366 8.12 17.35 22.88
C ALA A 366 6.81 16.56 22.96
N PHE A 367 6.31 16.08 21.82
CA PHE A 367 5.15 15.19 21.74
C PHE A 367 5.39 13.86 22.46
N VAL A 368 6.55 13.23 22.23
CA VAL A 368 6.95 11.99 22.91
C VAL A 368 7.03 12.18 24.43
N GLU A 369 7.56 13.30 24.91
CA GLU A 369 7.59 13.59 26.34
C GLU A 369 6.18 13.65 26.96
N LEU A 370 5.20 14.16 26.21
CA LEU A 370 3.81 14.20 26.66
C LEU A 370 3.22 12.77 26.75
N LEU A 371 3.57 11.90 25.82
CA LEU A 371 3.11 10.51 25.78
C LEU A 371 3.64 9.66 26.96
N LYS A 372 4.81 9.97 27.50
CA LYS A 372 5.31 9.34 28.75
C LYS A 372 4.33 9.49 29.91
N THR A 373 3.50 10.54 29.90
CA THR A 373 2.51 10.80 30.96
C THR A 373 1.11 10.28 30.65
N SER A 374 0.72 10.23 29.37
CA SER A 374 -0.61 9.76 28.96
C SER A 374 -0.63 9.33 27.50
N TYR A 375 -1.27 8.19 27.20
CA TYR A 375 -1.50 7.72 25.83
C TYR A 375 -2.59 8.50 25.08
N LYS A 376 -3.38 9.31 25.79
CA LYS A 376 -4.47 10.12 25.23
C LYS A 376 -4.19 11.60 25.41
N ILE A 377 -4.33 12.35 24.33
CA ILE A 377 -3.92 13.75 24.26
C ILE A 377 -5.08 14.62 23.79
N LYS A 378 -5.35 15.72 24.50
CA LYS A 378 -6.28 16.75 24.01
C LYS A 378 -5.50 17.74 23.15
N LYS A 379 -6.03 18.11 21.97
CA LYS A 379 -5.41 19.10 21.06
C LYS A 379 -4.97 20.37 21.79
N ARG A 380 -5.84 20.93 22.64
CA ARG A 380 -5.53 22.15 23.42
C ARG A 380 -4.33 21.98 24.36
N HIS A 381 -4.18 20.81 24.99
CA HIS A 381 -3.02 20.54 25.86
C HIS A 381 -1.74 20.34 25.06
N PHE A 382 -1.86 19.69 23.90
CA PHE A 382 -0.74 19.54 22.98
C PHE A 382 -0.23 20.88 22.47
N ILE A 383 -1.10 21.72 21.89
CA ILE A 383 -0.75 23.05 21.38
C ILE A 383 -0.09 23.90 22.48
N LYS A 384 -0.71 23.98 23.66
CA LYS A 384 -0.16 24.72 24.80
C LYS A 384 1.22 24.22 25.22
N LYS A 385 1.49 22.91 25.12
CA LYS A 385 2.82 22.36 25.40
C LYS A 385 3.80 22.68 24.28
N MET A 386 3.37 22.64 23.02
CA MET A 386 4.21 22.93 21.86
C MET A 386 4.59 24.41 21.75
N GLU A 387 3.77 25.34 22.25
CA GLU A 387 4.13 26.76 22.39
C GLU A 387 5.37 27.01 23.27
N THR A 388 5.71 26.05 24.15
CA THR A 388 6.92 26.13 25.00
C THR A 388 8.18 25.58 24.33
N VAL A 389 8.05 24.99 23.13
CA VAL A 389 9.17 24.43 22.38
C VAL A 389 9.82 25.55 21.57
N PRO A 390 11.15 25.74 21.66
CA PRO A 390 11.83 26.77 20.88
C PRO A 390 11.70 26.51 19.38
N GLY A 391 11.17 27.48 18.65
CA GLY A 391 11.00 27.45 17.19
C GLY A 391 9.75 28.23 16.75
N SER A 392 9.69 28.60 15.47
CA SER A 392 8.49 29.20 14.87
C SER A 392 7.63 28.09 14.25
N PHE A 393 6.70 27.55 15.04
CA PHE A 393 5.79 26.49 14.59
C PHE A 393 4.38 27.04 14.42
N THR A 394 3.75 26.69 13.30
CA THR A 394 2.34 27.01 13.05
C THR A 394 1.42 26.02 13.77
N GLU A 395 0.14 26.37 13.93
CA GLU A 395 -0.85 25.41 14.42
C GLU A 395 -0.98 24.21 13.47
N ASP A 396 -0.80 24.43 12.16
CA ASP A 396 -0.84 23.36 11.16
C ASP A 396 0.31 22.38 11.32
N ASP A 397 1.52 22.84 11.63
CA ASP A 397 2.67 21.98 11.95
C ASP A 397 2.38 21.06 13.13
N MET A 398 1.78 21.62 14.18
CA MET A 398 1.36 20.86 15.37
C MET A 398 0.27 19.83 15.02
N VAL A 399 -0.71 20.21 14.19
CA VAL A 399 -1.76 19.30 13.73
C VAL A 399 -1.18 18.19 12.85
N ASN A 400 -0.18 18.47 12.02
CA ASN A 400 0.47 17.48 11.17
C ASN A 400 1.21 16.43 12.02
N VAL A 401 1.97 16.86 13.03
CA VAL A 401 2.58 15.93 14.00
C VAL A 401 1.51 15.04 14.64
N LEU A 402 0.37 15.59 15.08
CA LEU A 402 -0.70 14.75 15.63
C LEU A 402 -1.27 13.75 14.61
N LYS A 403 -1.38 14.10 13.33
CA LYS A 403 -1.86 13.19 12.29
C LYS A 403 -0.88 12.07 11.99
N ASP A 404 0.43 12.32 12.12
CA ASP A 404 1.48 11.33 11.89
C ASP A 404 1.41 10.20 12.93
N TYR A 405 1.21 10.52 14.20
CA TYR A 405 1.26 9.52 15.29
C TYR A 405 -0.10 9.09 15.85
N CYS A 406 -1.16 9.87 15.68
CA CYS A 406 -2.43 9.65 16.36
C CYS A 406 -3.64 9.44 15.44
N ILE A 407 -4.69 8.87 16.03
CA ILE A 407 -6.07 8.87 15.55
C ILE A 407 -6.97 9.67 16.47
N ILE A 408 -8.02 10.29 15.92
CA ILE A 408 -8.97 11.12 16.69
C ILE A 408 -10.20 10.27 17.05
N LYS A 409 -10.52 10.19 18.35
CA LYS A 409 -11.77 9.60 18.85
C LYS A 409 -12.35 10.47 19.96
N LYS A 410 -13.66 10.77 19.92
CA LYS A 410 -14.38 11.54 20.96
C LYS A 410 -13.60 12.79 21.45
N ALA A 411 -13.09 13.58 20.50
CA ALA A 411 -12.28 14.80 20.74
C ALA A 411 -10.92 14.61 21.46
N HIS A 412 -10.39 13.38 21.49
CA HIS A 412 -9.07 13.03 22.00
C HIS A 412 -8.23 12.38 20.89
N TYR A 413 -6.92 12.55 20.98
CA TYR A 413 -5.92 11.96 20.11
C TYR A 413 -5.31 10.76 20.83
N TYR A 414 -5.32 9.60 20.18
CA TYR A 414 -4.78 8.34 20.69
C TYR A 414 -3.69 7.86 19.74
N LEU A 415 -2.61 7.28 20.26
CA LEU A 415 -1.58 6.66 19.39
C LEU A 415 -2.18 5.57 18.50
N LYS A 416 -1.74 5.53 17.23
CA LYS A 416 -2.25 4.56 16.23
C LYS A 416 -2.09 3.09 16.65
N CYS A 417 -1.04 2.77 17.40
CA CYS A 417 -0.66 1.39 17.76
C CYS A 417 -1.17 0.93 19.15
N CYS A 418 -1.92 1.75 19.89
CA CYS A 418 -2.51 1.33 21.16
C CYS A 418 -3.81 0.56 20.90
N ASN A 419 -3.81 -0.75 21.16
CA ASN A 419 -4.97 -1.64 20.92
C ASN A 419 -6.10 -1.53 21.95
N ASP A 420 -6.02 -0.60 22.91
CA ASP A 420 -7.12 -0.33 23.83
C ASP A 420 -8.20 0.52 23.16
N TYR A 421 -8.94 -0.11 22.25
CA TYR A 421 -10.14 0.45 21.63
C TYR A 421 -11.42 -0.14 22.23
N SER A 422 -11.47 -0.22 23.56
CA SER A 422 -12.73 -0.40 24.30
C SER A 422 -13.42 0.94 24.60
#